data_AF-A0A1C7PG21-F1
#
_entry.id   AF-A0A1C7PG21-F1
#
_cell.length_a   1.000
_cell.length_b   1.000
_cell.length_c   1.000
_cell.angle_alpha   90.00
_cell.angle_beta   90.00
_cell.angle_gamma   90.00
#
_symmetry.space_group_name_H-M   'P 1'
#
loop_
_entity.id
_entity.type
_entity.pdbx_description
1 polymer ?
#
loop_
_entity_poly.entity_id
_entity_poly.type
_entity_poly.pdbx_seq_one_letter_code
_entity_poly.pdbx_strand_id
1 'polypeptide(L)'
;MKKIYLGTCDASHEISQSIASFGVERVFVVGDDIVIDTAVPVERITYAQSIEYRYYYSWLQSIGPTSLLVWNNAMRTVNRYDLHYNCIRKYMQQAGHRLIFERLPIRKSREDFMILWDMMQNNPYLREPYDEVSFSGIEIAMRDVSVSVEEVPVELTDEELDQYAAEKERIIAGVKKDTNVVPRRLLKFCEALAARHADGKFDSKRIIKPSMRVTVTQTGVDAYYMGEIASYIQELKHVLEKIPSEH
;
A
#
# COMPACT_ATOMS: atom_id res chain seq x y z
N MET A 1 2.51 -8.64 21.93
CA MET A 1 1.24 -8.51 21.17
C MET A 1 1.56 -8.19 19.72
N LYS A 2 0.83 -8.76 18.76
CA LYS A 2 1.15 -8.69 17.33
C LYS A 2 -0.15 -8.47 16.56
N LYS A 3 -0.36 -7.26 16.03
CA LYS A 3 -1.62 -6.90 15.36
C LYS A 3 -1.42 -6.11 14.07
N ILE A 4 -2.24 -6.42 13.07
CA ILE A 4 -2.35 -5.66 11.81
C ILE A 4 -3.69 -4.93 11.82
N TYR A 5 -3.66 -3.64 11.56
CA TYR A 5 -4.84 -2.80 11.38
C TYR A 5 -5.01 -2.49 9.90
N LEU A 6 -6.14 -2.92 9.34
CA LEU A 6 -6.54 -2.68 7.96
C LEU A 6 -7.67 -1.66 7.89
N GLY A 7 -7.57 -0.73 6.95
CA GLY A 7 -8.62 0.27 6.69
C GLY A 7 -8.46 1.56 7.50
N THR A 8 -9.56 2.30 7.69
CA THR A 8 -9.55 3.54 8.48
C THR A 8 -9.43 3.24 9.97
N CYS A 9 -8.31 3.62 10.58
CA CYS A 9 -8.03 3.42 12.00
C CYS A 9 -7.43 4.68 12.64
N ASP A 10 -7.71 4.88 13.93
CA ASP A 10 -7.01 5.89 14.74
C ASP A 10 -5.74 5.26 15.32
N ALA A 11 -4.66 5.29 14.52
CA ALA A 11 -3.39 4.68 14.91
C ALA A 11 -2.86 5.25 16.24
N SER A 12 -3.04 6.55 16.49
CA SER A 12 -2.62 7.23 17.72
C SER A 12 -3.28 6.62 18.95
N HIS A 13 -4.60 6.38 18.87
CA HIS A 13 -5.36 5.73 19.93
C HIS A 13 -4.90 4.29 20.17
N GLU A 14 -4.79 3.49 19.12
CA GLU A 14 -4.42 2.06 19.23
C GLU A 14 -2.99 1.87 19.78
N ILE A 15 -2.06 2.75 19.40
CA ILE A 15 -0.70 2.76 19.94
C ILE A 15 -0.74 3.12 21.43
N SER A 16 -1.49 4.15 21.82
CA SER A 16 -1.59 4.59 23.22
C SER A 16 -2.20 3.52 24.13
N GLN A 17 -3.26 2.85 23.66
CA GLN A 17 -3.84 1.70 24.36
C GLN A 17 -2.83 0.55 24.53
N SER A 18 -2.06 0.27 23.48
CA SER A 18 -1.03 -0.77 23.51
C SER A 18 0.08 -0.45 24.51
N ILE A 19 0.52 0.81 24.57
CA ILE A 19 1.53 1.24 25.55
C ILE A 19 1.05 1.01 26.98
N ALA A 20 -0.19 1.43 27.28
CA ALA A 20 -0.78 1.29 28.61
C ALA A 20 -0.99 -0.17 29.04
N SER A 21 -1.31 -1.06 28.09
CA SER A 21 -1.69 -2.44 28.38
C SER A 21 -0.51 -3.40 28.53
N PHE A 22 0.65 -3.07 27.95
CA PHE A 22 1.72 -4.05 27.76
C PHE A 22 3.07 -3.67 28.37
N GLY A 23 3.14 -2.61 29.19
CA GLY A 23 4.38 -2.22 29.88
C GLY A 23 5.49 -1.83 28.91
N VAL A 24 5.14 -1.13 27.83
CA VAL A 24 6.07 -0.71 26.78
C VAL A 24 7.04 0.34 27.32
N GLU A 25 8.34 0.10 27.18
CA GLU A 25 9.40 1.02 27.67
C GLU A 25 9.93 1.96 26.58
N ARG A 26 9.74 1.60 25.31
CA ARG A 26 10.14 2.42 24.16
C ARG A 26 9.30 2.11 22.93
N VAL A 27 8.98 3.15 22.17
CA VAL A 27 8.25 3.03 20.91
C VAL A 27 9.16 3.39 19.75
N PHE A 28 9.12 2.57 18.69
CA PHE A 28 9.83 2.80 17.45
C PHE A 28 8.81 2.88 16.32
N VAL A 29 8.86 3.93 15.50
CA VAL A 29 7.92 4.14 14.39
C VAL A 29 8.66 4.20 13.07
N VAL A 30 8.33 3.29 12.15
CA VAL A 30 8.78 3.33 10.75
C VAL A 30 7.64 3.79 9.86
N GLY A 31 7.92 4.71 8.93
CA GLY A 31 7.00 5.08 7.87
C GLY A 31 6.52 6.53 7.99
N ASP A 32 5.22 6.74 7.77
CA ASP A 32 4.63 8.07 7.91
C ASP A 32 4.49 8.45 9.39
N ASP A 33 4.64 9.74 9.69
CA ASP A 33 4.58 10.22 11.07
C ASP A 33 3.19 10.01 11.70
N ILE A 34 3.18 9.72 13.00
CA ILE A 34 1.98 9.59 13.82
C ILE A 34 2.21 10.36 15.11
N VAL A 35 1.20 11.16 15.48
CA VAL A 35 1.15 11.83 16.77
C VAL A 35 0.86 10.80 17.84
N ILE A 36 1.78 10.65 18.79
CA ILE A 36 1.64 9.71 19.90
C ILE A 36 1.83 10.51 21.18
N ASP A 37 0.75 10.68 21.94
CA ASP A 37 0.77 11.35 23.23
C ASP A 37 1.16 10.34 24.31
N THR A 38 2.43 10.34 24.70
CA THR A 38 2.98 9.38 25.66
C THR A 38 4.20 9.93 26.37
N ALA A 39 4.40 9.51 27.62
CA ALA A 39 5.62 9.76 28.38
C ALA A 39 6.77 8.80 28.00
N VAL A 40 6.45 7.71 27.28
CA VAL A 40 7.43 6.71 26.84
C VAL A 40 8.27 7.29 25.69
N PRO A 41 9.61 7.10 25.68
CA PRO A 41 10.44 7.57 24.58
C PRO A 41 9.99 7.01 23.22
N VAL A 42 9.87 7.89 22.22
CA VAL A 42 9.47 7.52 20.85
C VAL A 42 10.55 7.90 19.86
N GLU A 43 11.09 6.91 19.14
CA GLU A 43 12.02 7.09 18.04
C GLU A 43 11.31 6.89 16.71
N ARG A 44 11.65 7.71 15.70
CA ARG A 44 10.97 7.72 14.40
C ARG A 44 11.97 7.69 13.26
N ILE A 45 11.69 6.88 12.25
CA ILE A 45 12.38 6.93 10.96
C ILE A 45 11.38 6.84 9.82
N THR A 46 11.72 7.49 8.72
CA THR A 46 11.00 7.33 7.45
C THR A 46 11.30 5.96 6.83
N TYR A 47 10.49 5.56 5.85
CA TYR A 47 10.75 4.35 5.07
C TYR A 47 12.14 4.38 4.40
N ALA A 48 12.55 5.52 3.84
CA ALA A 48 13.84 5.67 3.19
C ALA A 48 15.03 5.47 4.16
N GLN A 49 14.88 5.95 5.39
CA GLN A 49 15.89 5.83 6.44
C GLN A 49 16.05 4.40 7.00
N SER A 50 15.12 3.49 6.72
CA SER A 50 15.16 2.13 7.27
C SER A 50 16.38 1.30 6.84
N ILE A 51 17.03 1.69 5.74
CA ILE A 51 18.24 1.05 5.19
C ILE A 51 19.52 1.84 5.51
N GLU A 52 19.42 3.04 6.05
CA GLU A 52 20.60 3.84 6.38
C GLU A 52 21.30 3.26 7.62
N TYR A 53 22.59 2.96 7.50
CA TYR A 53 23.35 2.27 8.54
C TYR A 53 23.29 2.94 9.92
N ARG A 54 23.29 4.28 9.98
CA ARG A 54 23.20 5.03 11.24
C ARG A 54 21.93 4.71 12.04
N TYR A 55 20.81 4.49 11.35
CA TYR A 55 19.55 4.12 11.99
C TYR A 55 19.48 2.60 12.17
N TYR A 56 19.88 1.85 11.14
CA TYR A 56 19.77 0.39 11.13
C TYR A 56 20.48 -0.28 12.31
N TYR A 57 21.76 0.00 12.52
CA TYR A 57 22.48 -0.62 13.63
C TYR A 57 22.06 -0.08 14.99
N SER A 58 21.73 1.21 15.08
CA SER A 58 21.26 1.83 16.34
C SER A 58 19.94 1.22 16.80
N TRP A 59 18.99 1.03 15.89
CA TRP A 59 17.70 0.42 16.19
C TRP A 59 17.82 -1.06 16.52
N LEU A 60 18.65 -1.82 15.79
CA LEU A 60 18.89 -3.24 16.12
C LEU A 60 19.50 -3.47 17.50
N GLN A 61 20.22 -2.48 18.05
CA GLN A 61 20.78 -2.55 19.41
C GLN A 61 19.77 -2.12 20.48
N SER A 62 18.81 -1.26 20.11
CA SER A 62 17.89 -0.62 21.06
C SER A 62 16.55 -1.33 21.16
N ILE A 63 16.12 -2.02 20.11
CA ILE A 63 14.85 -2.75 20.08
C ILE A 63 15.00 -4.06 20.86
N GLY A 64 14.05 -4.32 21.75
CA GLY A 64 14.02 -5.54 22.55
C GLY A 64 12.61 -6.00 22.95
N PRO A 65 12.53 -6.95 23.90
CA PRO A 65 11.26 -7.57 24.30
C PRO A 65 10.22 -6.60 24.89
N THR A 66 10.65 -5.48 25.50
CA THR A 66 9.78 -4.45 26.08
C THR A 66 9.46 -3.31 25.10
N SER A 67 9.96 -3.41 23.86
CA SER A 67 9.74 -2.39 22.82
C SER A 67 8.47 -2.64 22.02
N LEU A 68 7.82 -1.55 21.64
CA LEU A 68 6.75 -1.53 20.64
C LEU A 68 7.31 -0.99 19.31
N LEU A 69 7.22 -1.80 18.25
CA LEU A 69 7.51 -1.35 16.90
C LEU A 69 6.19 -1.13 16.13
N VAL A 70 6.07 0.05 15.57
CA VAL A 70 4.95 0.50 14.74
C VAL A 70 5.43 0.68 13.32
N TRP A 71 4.74 0.07 12.36
CA TRP A 71 4.96 0.31 10.94
C TRP A 71 3.72 0.94 10.31
N ASN A 72 3.80 2.23 10.01
CA ASN A 72 2.69 3.03 9.52
C ASN A 72 2.77 3.26 8.00
N ASN A 73 1.63 3.08 7.32
CA ASN A 73 1.52 3.14 5.86
C ASN A 73 2.61 2.25 5.22
N ALA A 74 2.51 0.96 5.55
CA ALA A 74 3.58 0.00 5.48
C ALA A 74 4.04 -0.32 4.05
N MET A 75 3.11 -0.64 3.16
CA MET A 75 3.47 -1.12 1.83
C MET A 75 3.90 0.04 0.95
N ARG A 76 5.08 -0.01 0.32
CA ARG A 76 5.56 1.01 -0.64
C ARG A 76 5.85 0.44 -2.03
N THR A 77 6.09 -0.86 -2.10
CA THR A 77 6.42 -1.61 -3.31
C THR A 77 5.79 -3.01 -3.23
N VAL A 78 5.54 -3.60 -4.41
CA VAL A 78 5.10 -5.00 -4.56
C VAL A 78 6.25 -6.00 -4.38
N ASN A 79 7.49 -5.51 -4.34
CA ASN A 79 8.65 -6.38 -4.20
C ASN A 79 8.78 -6.88 -2.75
N ARG A 80 8.27 -8.09 -2.48
CA ARG A 80 8.43 -8.78 -1.18
C ARG A 80 9.88 -8.92 -0.73
N TYR A 81 10.86 -8.87 -1.63
CA TYR A 81 12.30 -9.01 -1.35
C TYR A 81 13.02 -7.68 -1.19
N ASP A 82 12.28 -6.57 -1.18
CA ASP A 82 12.85 -5.22 -1.05
C ASP A 82 13.75 -5.07 0.19
N LEU A 83 14.84 -4.33 0.04
CA LEU A 83 15.84 -4.12 1.09
C LEU A 83 15.23 -3.46 2.33
N HIS A 84 14.36 -2.46 2.15
CA HIS A 84 13.70 -1.78 3.26
C HIS A 84 12.83 -2.76 4.04
N TYR A 85 12.05 -3.61 3.36
CA TYR A 85 11.26 -4.64 4.03
C TYR A 85 12.13 -5.64 4.79
N ASN A 86 13.27 -6.06 4.22
CA ASN A 86 14.19 -6.96 4.90
C ASN A 86 14.75 -6.31 6.19
N CYS A 87 15.11 -5.03 6.15
CA CYS A 87 15.57 -4.28 7.32
C CYS A 87 14.46 -4.14 8.38
N ILE A 88 13.26 -3.72 7.97
CA ILE A 88 12.10 -3.56 8.87
C ILE A 88 11.72 -4.88 9.52
N ARG A 89 11.78 -6.00 8.79
CA ARG A 89 11.51 -7.33 9.33
C ARG A 89 12.46 -7.70 10.46
N LYS A 90 13.74 -7.28 10.40
CA LYS A 90 14.71 -7.51 11.48
C LYS A 90 14.34 -6.75 12.74
N TYR A 91 13.92 -5.48 12.62
CA TYR A 91 13.39 -4.72 13.75
C TYR A 91 12.16 -5.41 14.35
N MET A 92 11.19 -5.78 13.50
CA MET A 92 9.96 -6.46 13.93
C MET A 92 10.26 -7.73 14.70
N GLN A 93 11.20 -8.55 14.23
CA GLN A 93 11.56 -9.81 14.89
C GLN A 93 12.12 -9.63 16.31
N GLN A 94 12.84 -8.53 16.57
CA GLN A 94 13.39 -8.22 17.89
C GLN A 94 12.36 -7.60 18.85
N ALA A 95 11.38 -6.86 18.31
CA ALA A 95 10.36 -6.20 19.11
C ALA A 95 9.38 -7.22 19.72
N GLY A 96 9.13 -7.09 21.03
CA GLY A 96 8.12 -7.91 21.72
C GLY A 96 6.68 -7.54 21.36
N HIS A 97 6.46 -6.29 20.94
CA HIS A 97 5.16 -5.79 20.49
C HIS A 97 5.26 -5.20 19.07
N ARG A 98 4.28 -5.52 18.21
CA ARG A 98 4.28 -5.15 16.79
C ARG A 98 2.91 -4.68 16.37
N LEU A 99 2.85 -3.48 15.81
CA LEU A 99 1.66 -2.94 15.17
C LEU A 99 1.97 -2.54 13.75
N ILE A 100 1.07 -2.91 12.83
CA ILE A 100 1.14 -2.52 11.42
C ILE A 100 -0.15 -1.80 11.10
N PHE A 101 -0.04 -0.62 10.48
CA PHE A 101 -1.17 0.16 10.01
C PHE A 101 -1.09 0.28 8.50
N GLU A 102 -2.11 -0.21 7.81
CA GLU A 102 -2.20 -0.12 6.36
C GLU A 102 -3.66 0.05 5.94
N ARG A 103 -3.94 1.02 5.07
CA ARG A 103 -5.33 1.29 4.70
C ARG A 103 -5.86 0.28 3.69
N LEU A 104 -5.03 -0.11 2.73
CA LEU A 104 -5.37 -1.10 1.70
C LEU A 104 -4.37 -2.26 1.78
N PRO A 105 -4.80 -3.51 1.95
CA PRO A 105 -3.91 -4.65 2.23
C PRO A 105 -3.12 -5.17 1.02
N ILE A 106 -3.36 -4.65 -0.19
CA ILE A 106 -2.63 -5.03 -1.40
C ILE A 106 -2.26 -3.80 -2.23
N ARG A 107 -1.27 -3.94 -3.12
CA ARG A 107 -0.87 -2.88 -4.07
C ARG A 107 -1.28 -3.22 -5.51
N LYS A 108 -1.30 -4.50 -5.85
CA LYS A 108 -1.57 -5.05 -7.17
C LYS A 108 -2.27 -6.41 -7.10
N SER A 109 -1.85 -7.32 -6.23
CA SER A 109 -2.44 -8.66 -6.09
C SER A 109 -2.41 -9.17 -4.66
N ARG A 110 -3.15 -10.25 -4.38
CA ARG A 110 -3.21 -10.89 -3.06
C ARG A 110 -1.85 -11.28 -2.49
N GLU A 111 -0.88 -11.61 -3.34
CA GLU A 111 0.50 -11.91 -2.92
C GLU A 111 1.18 -10.74 -2.20
N ASP A 112 0.78 -9.49 -2.47
CA ASP A 112 1.35 -8.33 -1.79
C ASP A 112 1.05 -8.35 -0.28
N PHE A 113 -0.08 -8.94 0.13
CA PHE A 113 -0.43 -9.07 1.54
C PHE A 113 0.63 -9.85 2.34
N MET A 114 1.37 -10.73 1.66
CA MET A 114 2.46 -11.49 2.27
C MET A 114 3.59 -10.60 2.81
N ILE A 115 3.71 -9.36 2.32
CA ILE A 115 4.63 -8.36 2.90
C ILE A 115 4.27 -8.06 4.35
N LEU A 116 2.98 -7.85 4.64
CA LEU A 116 2.51 -7.56 5.99
C LEU A 116 2.61 -8.81 6.87
N TRP A 117 2.20 -9.96 6.32
CA TRP A 117 2.28 -11.25 7.00
C TRP A 117 3.70 -11.59 7.47
N ASP A 118 4.70 -11.41 6.59
CA ASP A 118 6.09 -11.76 6.86
C ASP A 118 6.68 -11.04 8.08
N MET A 119 6.19 -9.83 8.38
CA MET A 119 6.62 -9.03 9.55
C MET A 119 6.13 -9.60 10.87
N MET A 120 5.04 -10.35 10.84
CA MET A 120 4.43 -10.92 12.03
C MET A 120 5.06 -12.28 12.38
N GLN A 121 5.70 -12.91 11.40
CA GLN A 121 6.42 -14.16 11.59
C GLN A 121 7.76 -13.97 12.32
N ASN A 122 8.17 -15.00 13.06
CA ASN A 122 9.47 -15.03 13.71
C ASN A 122 10.56 -15.69 12.85
N ASN A 123 10.19 -16.44 11.80
CA ASN A 123 11.15 -17.09 10.91
C ASN A 123 11.51 -16.16 9.73
N PRO A 124 12.75 -15.62 9.64
CA PRO A 124 13.15 -14.71 8.56
C PRO A 124 13.34 -15.38 7.19
N TYR A 125 13.43 -16.71 7.14
CA TYR A 125 13.66 -17.45 5.89
C TYR A 125 12.38 -18.03 5.30
N LEU A 126 11.35 -18.20 6.13
CA LEU A 126 10.05 -18.67 5.67
C LEU A 126 9.36 -17.57 4.88
N ARG A 127 9.06 -17.87 3.61
CA ARG A 127 8.30 -17.04 2.68
C ARG A 127 7.33 -17.92 1.91
N GLU A 128 6.27 -18.33 2.59
CA GLU A 128 5.23 -19.16 1.99
C GLU A 128 4.47 -18.35 0.92
N PRO A 129 4.01 -19.00 -0.15
CA PRO A 129 3.06 -18.44 -1.11
C PRO A 129 1.74 -18.08 -0.42
N TYR A 130 1.02 -17.08 -0.95
CA TYR A 130 -0.25 -16.65 -0.36
C TYR A 130 -1.24 -17.81 -0.20
N ASP A 131 -1.38 -18.67 -1.21
CA ASP A 131 -2.37 -19.75 -1.21
C ASP A 131 -2.11 -20.82 -0.15
N GLU A 132 -0.86 -21.01 0.29
CA GLU A 132 -0.45 -22.06 1.24
C GLU A 132 -0.61 -21.63 2.70
N VAL A 133 -0.72 -20.33 2.97
CA VAL A 133 -0.76 -19.79 4.34
C VAL A 133 -2.17 -19.76 4.90
N SER A 134 -2.30 -20.08 6.19
CA SER A 134 -3.47 -19.72 7.00
C SER A 134 -3.16 -18.49 7.83
N PHE A 135 -4.01 -17.46 7.75
CA PHE A 135 -3.86 -16.25 8.57
C PHE A 135 -4.37 -16.41 10.01
N SER A 136 -4.76 -17.63 10.39
CA SER A 136 -5.11 -17.99 11.76
C SER A 136 -3.93 -17.74 12.72
N GLY A 137 -4.20 -17.13 13.87
CA GLY A 137 -3.20 -16.90 14.92
C GLY A 137 -2.51 -15.54 14.87
N ILE A 138 -2.92 -14.66 13.95
CA ILE A 138 -2.57 -13.24 13.97
C ILE A 138 -3.83 -12.44 14.16
N GLU A 139 -3.74 -11.44 15.03
CA GLU A 139 -4.83 -10.49 15.24
C GLU A 139 -4.83 -9.50 14.07
N ILE A 140 -5.91 -9.50 13.28
CA ILE A 140 -6.08 -8.62 12.13
C ILE A 140 -7.38 -7.86 12.34
N ALA A 141 -7.26 -6.62 12.79
CA ALA A 141 -8.40 -5.74 12.94
C ALA A 141 -8.73 -5.10 11.59
N MET A 142 -9.89 -5.43 11.05
CA MET A 142 -10.40 -4.86 9.81
C MET A 142 -11.46 -3.80 10.11
N ARG A 143 -11.27 -2.61 9.55
CA ARG A 143 -12.27 -1.53 9.51
C ARG A 143 -12.79 -1.37 8.08
N ASP A 144 -13.18 -0.18 7.67
CA ASP A 144 -13.59 0.09 6.30
C ASP A 144 -12.38 -0.05 5.35
N VAL A 145 -12.39 -1.16 4.60
CA VAL A 145 -11.44 -1.47 3.54
C VAL A 145 -12.20 -1.57 2.23
N SER A 146 -12.39 -0.44 1.58
CA SER A 146 -13.13 -0.34 0.32
C SER A 146 -12.42 0.59 -0.67
N VAL A 147 -12.77 0.43 -1.95
CA VAL A 147 -12.36 1.31 -3.03
C VAL A 147 -13.62 1.86 -3.70
N SER A 148 -13.72 3.19 -3.78
CA SER A 148 -14.77 3.90 -4.51
C SER A 148 -14.17 4.70 -5.66
N VAL A 149 -14.89 4.72 -6.79
CA VAL A 149 -14.48 5.41 -8.01
C VAL A 149 -15.63 6.29 -8.47
N GLU A 150 -15.37 7.59 -8.58
CA GLU A 150 -16.25 8.57 -9.22
C GLU A 150 -15.71 8.88 -10.60
N GLU A 151 -16.54 8.70 -11.64
CA GLU A 151 -16.18 9.04 -13.01
C GLU A 151 -16.44 10.52 -13.29
N VAL A 152 -15.45 11.20 -13.84
CA VAL A 152 -15.52 12.60 -14.28
C VAL A 152 -15.51 12.61 -15.80
N PRO A 153 -16.67 12.73 -16.48
CA PRO A 153 -16.71 12.76 -17.93
C PRO A 153 -16.01 14.02 -18.45
N VAL A 154 -15.12 13.84 -19.42
CA VAL A 154 -14.38 14.91 -20.10
C VAL A 154 -14.48 14.69 -21.59
N GLU A 155 -15.01 15.68 -22.29
CA GLU A 155 -15.13 15.66 -23.75
C GLU A 155 -13.89 16.29 -24.38
N LEU A 156 -13.11 15.48 -25.09
CA LEU A 156 -11.97 15.97 -25.87
C LEU A 156 -12.44 16.65 -27.16
N THR A 157 -11.67 17.63 -27.63
CA THR A 157 -11.92 18.28 -28.92
C THR A 157 -11.52 17.38 -30.11
N ASP A 158 -12.01 17.67 -31.32
CA ASP A 158 -11.64 16.93 -32.54
C ASP A 158 -10.12 16.94 -32.77
N GLU A 159 -9.45 18.08 -32.53
CA GLU A 159 -8.00 18.19 -32.64
C GLU A 159 -7.28 17.24 -31.67
N GLU A 160 -7.80 17.08 -30.45
CA GLU A 160 -7.21 16.20 -29.44
C GLU A 160 -7.48 14.72 -29.73
N LEU A 161 -8.62 14.41 -30.37
CA LEU A 161 -8.89 13.06 -30.88
C LEU A 161 -7.93 12.69 -32.02
N ASP A 162 -7.62 13.63 -32.91
CA ASP A 162 -6.60 13.43 -33.95
C ASP A 162 -5.21 13.24 -33.33
N GLN A 163 -4.85 14.02 -32.31
CA GLN A 163 -3.61 13.83 -31.54
C GLN A 163 -3.55 12.44 -30.89
N TYR A 164 -4.65 11.99 -30.29
CA TYR A 164 -4.74 10.65 -29.68
C TYR A 164 -4.59 9.54 -30.72
N ALA A 165 -5.23 9.67 -31.89
CA ALA A 165 -5.13 8.69 -32.97
C ALA A 165 -3.68 8.60 -33.52
N ALA A 166 -3.03 9.75 -33.75
CA ALA A 166 -1.64 9.78 -34.18
C ALA A 166 -0.69 9.15 -33.15
N GLU A 167 -0.90 9.44 -31.86
CA GLU A 167 -0.11 8.86 -30.77
C GLU A 167 -0.31 7.34 -30.66
N LYS A 168 -1.54 6.85 -30.86
CA LYS A 168 -1.86 5.43 -30.90
C LYS A 168 -1.08 4.69 -32.00
N GLU A 169 -1.09 5.19 -33.23
CA GLU A 169 -0.33 4.58 -34.33
C GLU A 169 1.17 4.61 -34.04
N ARG A 170 1.69 5.72 -33.52
CA ARG A 170 3.10 5.87 -33.15
C ARG A 170 3.53 4.85 -32.09
N ILE A 171 2.71 4.67 -31.04
CA ILE A 171 3.01 3.71 -29.97
C ILE A 171 2.98 2.30 -30.53
N ILE A 172 1.94 1.92 -31.29
CA ILE A 172 1.79 0.58 -31.86
C ILE A 172 2.98 0.23 -32.76
N ALA A 173 3.38 1.14 -33.66
CA ALA A 173 4.54 0.94 -34.54
C ALA A 173 5.86 0.72 -33.77
N GLY A 174 5.96 1.26 -32.55
CA GLY A 174 7.15 1.18 -31.70
C GLY A 174 7.18 -0.03 -30.74
N VAL A 175 6.08 -0.76 -30.54
CA VAL A 175 6.03 -1.89 -29.58
C VAL A 175 6.50 -3.18 -30.24
N LYS A 176 7.60 -3.75 -29.74
CA LYS A 176 8.20 -4.99 -30.27
C LYS A 176 7.86 -6.27 -29.49
N LYS A 177 7.42 -6.20 -28.22
CA LYS A 177 7.24 -7.40 -27.37
C LYS A 177 6.09 -7.35 -26.36
N ASP A 178 5.95 -6.30 -25.55
CA ASP A 178 4.90 -6.24 -24.52
C ASP A 178 3.74 -5.35 -24.96
N THR A 179 2.63 -5.98 -25.33
CA THR A 179 1.40 -5.31 -25.79
C THR A 179 0.72 -4.50 -24.68
N ASN A 180 0.94 -4.83 -23.40
CA ASN A 180 0.37 -4.08 -22.27
C ASN A 180 0.98 -2.68 -22.11
N VAL A 181 2.07 -2.39 -22.82
CA VAL A 181 2.67 -1.06 -22.88
C VAL A 181 1.77 -0.08 -23.65
N VAL A 182 0.99 -0.58 -24.63
CA VAL A 182 0.15 0.28 -25.48
C VAL A 182 -0.99 0.93 -24.67
N PRO A 183 -1.86 0.17 -23.97
CA PRO A 183 -2.96 0.78 -23.22
C PRO A 183 -2.47 1.72 -22.12
N ARG A 184 -1.39 1.38 -21.40
CA ARG A 184 -0.84 2.23 -20.34
C ARG A 184 -0.31 3.56 -20.83
N ARG A 185 0.40 3.56 -21.97
CA ARG A 185 0.90 4.81 -22.56
C ARG A 185 -0.23 5.68 -23.06
N LEU A 186 -1.22 5.08 -23.72
CA LEU A 186 -2.40 5.79 -24.19
C LEU A 186 -3.24 6.35 -23.05
N LEU A 187 -3.41 5.60 -21.96
CA LEU A 187 -4.09 6.07 -20.75
C LEU A 187 -3.41 7.32 -20.18
N LYS A 188 -2.07 7.30 -20.06
CA LYS A 188 -1.29 8.45 -19.58
C LYS A 188 -1.42 9.66 -20.50
N PHE A 189 -1.40 9.44 -21.81
CA PHE A 189 -1.54 10.51 -22.80
C PHE A 189 -2.95 11.12 -22.74
N CYS A 190 -3.98 10.27 -22.73
CA CYS A 190 -5.37 10.68 -22.63
C CYS A 190 -5.67 11.42 -21.32
N GLU A 191 -5.13 10.95 -20.18
CA GLU A 191 -5.23 11.66 -18.89
C GLU A 191 -4.64 13.07 -18.98
N ALA A 192 -3.52 13.25 -19.68
CA ALA A 192 -2.90 14.57 -19.87
C ALA A 192 -3.70 15.52 -20.77
N LEU A 193 -4.43 14.99 -21.76
CA LEU A 193 -5.38 15.77 -22.56
C LEU A 193 -6.60 16.17 -21.72
N ALA A 194 -7.22 15.20 -21.05
CA ALA A 194 -8.38 15.43 -20.19
C ALA A 194 -8.08 16.42 -19.06
N ALA A 195 -6.85 16.43 -18.54
CA ALA A 195 -6.39 17.37 -17.53
C ALA A 195 -6.49 18.85 -17.93
N ARG A 196 -6.51 19.16 -19.24
CA ARG A 196 -6.64 20.53 -19.75
C ARG A 196 -8.06 21.08 -19.59
N HIS A 197 -9.03 20.18 -19.53
CA HIS A 197 -10.46 20.50 -19.50
C HIS A 197 -11.07 20.26 -18.11
N ALA A 198 -10.48 19.36 -17.32
CA ALA A 198 -10.86 19.18 -15.93
C ALA A 198 -10.19 20.28 -15.08
N ASP A 199 -10.95 20.98 -14.23
CA ASP A 199 -10.48 22.05 -13.32
C ASP A 199 -9.52 21.56 -12.20
N GLY A 200 -8.65 20.58 -12.47
CA GLY A 200 -7.73 19.99 -11.51
C GLY A 200 -8.39 19.13 -10.42
N LYS A 201 -9.68 18.82 -10.57
CA LYS A 201 -10.49 18.10 -9.57
C LYS A 201 -10.54 16.58 -9.79
N PHE A 202 -9.43 15.97 -10.20
CA PHE A 202 -9.37 14.52 -10.46
C PHE A 202 -8.05 13.92 -9.94
N ASP A 203 -8.09 12.63 -9.65
CA ASP A 203 -6.97 11.80 -9.25
C ASP A 203 -6.28 11.19 -10.47
N SER A 204 -4.96 11.12 -10.41
CA SER A 204 -4.18 10.36 -11.39
C SER A 204 -4.44 8.86 -11.26
N LYS A 205 -4.61 8.21 -12.42
CA LYS A 205 -4.80 6.76 -12.57
C LYS A 205 -3.53 5.93 -12.29
N ARG A 206 -2.43 6.57 -11.86
CA ARG A 206 -1.16 5.88 -11.56
C ARG A 206 -1.23 4.99 -10.32
N ILE A 207 -2.04 5.35 -9.32
CA ILE A 207 -2.09 4.67 -8.02
C ILE A 207 -3.55 4.49 -7.63
N ILE A 208 -3.92 3.26 -7.27
CA ILE A 208 -5.23 2.97 -6.69
C ILE A 208 -5.27 3.48 -5.25
N LYS A 209 -6.28 4.29 -4.94
CA LYS A 209 -6.57 4.85 -3.62
C LYS A 209 -7.96 4.42 -3.15
N PRO A 210 -8.27 4.53 -1.85
CA PRO A 210 -9.59 4.16 -1.30
C PRO A 210 -10.77 4.94 -1.90
N SER A 211 -10.55 6.20 -2.28
CA SER A 211 -11.52 7.00 -3.02
C SER A 211 -10.78 7.74 -4.11
N MET A 212 -11.30 7.67 -5.34
CA MET A 212 -10.68 8.26 -6.52
C MET A 212 -11.73 8.92 -7.39
N ARG A 213 -11.41 10.11 -7.90
CA ARG A 213 -12.21 10.81 -8.92
C ARG A 213 -11.44 10.75 -10.23
N VAL A 214 -11.85 9.97 -11.21
CA VAL A 214 -11.03 9.70 -12.41
C VAL A 214 -11.70 10.20 -13.67
N THR A 215 -10.93 10.82 -14.56
CA THR A 215 -11.45 11.31 -15.83
C THR A 215 -11.84 10.15 -16.75
N VAL A 216 -12.92 10.29 -17.51
CA VAL A 216 -13.34 9.34 -18.54
C VAL A 216 -13.63 10.09 -19.82
N THR A 217 -13.07 9.61 -20.94
CA THR A 217 -13.14 10.27 -22.25
C THR A 217 -13.85 9.39 -23.28
N GLN A 218 -14.27 10.00 -24.38
CA GLN A 218 -14.88 9.30 -25.52
C GLN A 218 -13.89 8.41 -26.31
N THR A 219 -12.61 8.37 -25.95
CA THR A 219 -11.59 7.53 -26.62
C THR A 219 -11.71 6.04 -26.28
N GLY A 220 -12.43 5.70 -25.20
CA GLY A 220 -12.61 4.33 -24.71
C GLY A 220 -11.39 3.71 -24.03
N VAL A 221 -10.24 4.40 -23.97
CA VAL A 221 -9.01 3.87 -23.36
C VAL A 221 -9.17 3.67 -21.84
N ASP A 222 -10.03 4.46 -21.22
CA ASP A 222 -10.29 4.42 -19.77
C ASP A 222 -10.89 3.08 -19.31
N ALA A 223 -11.51 2.32 -20.23
CA ALA A 223 -11.99 0.97 -19.96
C ALA A 223 -10.85 0.02 -19.52
N TYR A 224 -9.62 0.25 -20.00
CA TYR A 224 -8.45 -0.50 -19.54
C TYR A 224 -8.19 -0.28 -18.04
N TYR A 225 -8.24 0.97 -17.60
CA TYR A 225 -8.02 1.33 -16.20
C TYR A 225 -9.14 0.82 -15.30
N MET A 226 -10.39 0.90 -15.75
CA MET A 226 -11.53 0.32 -15.03
C MET A 226 -11.40 -1.20 -14.89
N GLY A 227 -10.85 -1.88 -15.92
CA GLY A 227 -10.49 -3.29 -15.83
C GLY A 227 -9.39 -3.57 -14.79
N GLU A 228 -8.34 -2.75 -14.71
CA GLU A 228 -7.31 -2.86 -13.67
C GLU A 228 -7.90 -2.66 -12.26
N ILE A 229 -8.81 -1.70 -12.07
CA ILE A 229 -9.53 -1.52 -10.80
C ILE A 229 -10.38 -2.74 -10.46
N ALA A 230 -11.15 -3.27 -11.42
CA ALA A 230 -11.99 -4.43 -11.18
C ALA A 230 -11.16 -5.66 -10.74
N SER A 231 -10.03 -5.89 -11.40
CA SER A 231 -9.08 -6.94 -11.02
C SER A 231 -8.50 -6.70 -9.63
N TYR A 232 -8.12 -5.47 -9.31
CA TYR A 232 -7.65 -5.09 -7.97
C TYR A 232 -8.71 -5.37 -6.89
N ILE A 233 -9.97 -4.97 -7.14
CA ILE A 233 -11.08 -5.18 -6.19
C ILE A 233 -11.33 -6.67 -5.97
N GLN A 234 -11.21 -7.49 -7.02
CA GLN A 234 -11.34 -8.94 -6.89
C GLN A 234 -10.22 -9.53 -6.02
N GLU A 235 -8.97 -9.15 -6.27
CA GLU A 235 -7.83 -9.57 -5.45
C GLU A 235 -7.96 -9.12 -3.99
N LEU A 236 -8.45 -7.89 -3.79
CA LEU A 236 -8.74 -7.37 -2.46
C LEU A 236 -9.78 -8.24 -1.75
N LYS A 237 -10.89 -8.58 -2.40
CA LYS A 237 -11.92 -9.46 -1.84
C LYS A 237 -11.35 -10.80 -1.42
N HIS A 238 -10.51 -11.43 -2.26
CA HIS A 238 -9.85 -12.69 -1.90
C HIS A 238 -9.01 -12.55 -0.62
N VAL A 239 -8.29 -11.44 -0.45
CA VAL A 239 -7.54 -11.17 0.79
C VAL A 239 -8.46 -11.05 2.00
N LEU A 240 -9.53 -10.26 1.89
CA LEU A 240 -10.45 -10.02 2.99
C LEU A 240 -11.22 -11.30 3.39
N GLU A 241 -11.62 -12.13 2.43
CA GLU A 241 -12.31 -13.40 2.67
C GLU A 241 -11.43 -14.44 3.39
N LYS A 242 -10.12 -14.40 3.17
CA LYS A 242 -9.17 -15.32 3.80
C LYS A 242 -8.79 -14.92 5.23
N ILE A 243 -8.99 -13.64 5.59
CA ILE A 243 -8.74 -13.17 6.95
C ILE A 243 -9.91 -13.63 7.83
N PRO A 244 -9.65 -14.35 8.94
CA PRO A 244 -10.71 -14.72 9.86
C PRO A 244 -11.40 -13.47 10.38
N SER A 245 -12.70 -13.32 10.15
CA SER A 245 -13.49 -12.26 10.77
C SER A 245 -13.52 -12.47 12.27
N GLU A 246 -13.05 -11.49 13.04
CA GLU A 246 -13.24 -11.47 14.49
C GLU A 246 -14.76 -11.47 14.78
N HIS A 247 -15.23 -12.54 15.45
CA HIS A 247 -16.57 -12.59 16.04
C HIS A 247 -16.56 -11.88 17.39
#